data_AF-U1P705-F1
#
_entry.id   AF-U1P705-F1
#
_cell.length_a   1.000
_cell.length_b   1.000
_cell.length_c   1.000
_cell.angle_alpha   90.00
_cell.angle_beta   90.00
_cell.angle_gamma   90.00
#
_symmetry.space_group_name_H-M   'P 1'
#
loop_
_entity.id
_entity.type
_entity.pdbx_description
1 polymer ?
#
loop_
_entity_poly.entity_id
_entity_poly.type
_entity_poly.pdbx_seq_one_letter_code
_entity_poly.pdbx_strand_id
1 'polypeptide(L)'
;MRGAGRWRTFAGLFSLKLLVGVVFVGGPVLLVSASGGQVGVALLGVLLAVVGVVATLLSLGLLAFAGPAIVVDDRGVFGAVRASLGMFRHHLGTAVGFVALVAALYVGALVAAGLLGAGGAGRVGALLTPLFVAPFTDVLATGVYAGVQTEPGTPTGTTVDEPTPEPDERGVELTGTATGRAASAGSTDTTLTVPVRSRNGVGERLRQAFGGGLRAFAEFALATPGAVAAILVVFGLGAVGGWSLTAPAGVAVPAPSDVGNVFGTLPVNDFVNIAANNWLVAASGVYSGLAFGVPAAVGAAFNGALVGALAGVFEPRVILALVAPHGVIEIPVLAVTWGLGLHLAGVGWRAVRGQTDAPTVATRLREAAHVLGGAAVLLVVAALVEAFVTPEIAALVL
;
A
#
# COMPACT_ATOMS: atom_id res chain seq x y z
N MET A 1 10.36 -17.96 -17.94
CA MET A 1 11.20 -16.73 -17.86
C MET A 1 10.50 -15.42 -18.31
N ARG A 2 9.21 -15.40 -18.71
CA ARG A 2 8.52 -14.19 -19.23
C ARG A 2 8.06 -13.17 -18.16
N GLY A 3 8.13 -13.49 -16.86
CA GLY A 3 7.61 -12.63 -15.79
C GLY A 3 8.54 -11.49 -15.32
N ALA A 4 9.85 -11.58 -15.55
CA ALA A 4 10.82 -10.60 -15.03
C ALA A 4 10.78 -9.25 -15.77
N GLY A 5 10.49 -9.23 -17.07
CA GLY A 5 10.35 -7.99 -17.86
C GLY A 5 9.12 -7.16 -17.49
N ARG A 6 8.06 -7.81 -16.98
CA ARG A 6 6.83 -7.14 -16.55
C ARG A 6 7.05 -6.26 -15.33
N TRP A 7 7.91 -6.66 -14.39
CA TRP A 7 8.17 -5.86 -13.19
C TRP A 7 8.83 -4.52 -13.51
N ARG A 8 9.83 -4.49 -14.39
CA ARG A 8 10.46 -3.24 -14.86
C ARG A 8 9.42 -2.31 -15.50
N THR A 9 8.45 -2.89 -16.18
CA THR A 9 7.34 -2.15 -16.78
C THR A 9 6.39 -1.56 -15.72
N PHE A 10 6.01 -2.32 -14.69
CA PHE A 10 5.24 -1.81 -13.56
C PHE A 10 5.96 -0.73 -12.77
N ALA A 11 7.26 -0.95 -12.50
CA ALA A 11 8.10 0.03 -11.82
C ALA A 11 8.20 1.34 -12.63
N GLY A 12 8.39 1.26 -13.96
CA GLY A 12 8.41 2.41 -14.83
C GLY A 12 7.09 3.18 -14.85
N LEU A 13 5.95 2.47 -14.90
CA LEU A 13 4.63 3.09 -14.83
C LEU A 13 4.36 3.73 -13.46
N PHE A 14 4.75 3.07 -12.37
CA PHE A 14 4.63 3.61 -11.02
C PHE A 14 5.45 4.89 -10.86
N SER A 15 6.72 4.88 -11.31
CA SER A 15 7.58 6.07 -11.29
C SER A 15 7.00 7.22 -12.10
N LEU A 16 6.37 6.94 -13.24
CA LEU A 16 5.68 7.95 -14.05
C LEU A 16 4.49 8.55 -13.28
N LYS A 17 3.62 7.71 -12.69
CA LYS A 17 2.49 8.18 -11.88
C LYS A 17 2.94 8.97 -10.65
N LEU A 18 4.03 8.55 -10.00
CA LEU A 18 4.64 9.25 -8.87
C LEU A 18 5.16 10.62 -9.30
N LEU A 19 5.90 10.70 -10.42
CA LEU A 19 6.46 11.94 -10.94
C LEU A 19 5.35 12.96 -11.24
N VAL A 20 4.25 12.52 -11.86
CA VAL A 20 3.05 13.35 -12.07
C VAL A 20 2.57 13.95 -10.75
N GLY A 21 2.39 13.13 -9.71
CA GLY A 21 1.97 13.62 -8.39
C GLY A 21 2.96 14.62 -7.78
N VAL A 22 4.27 14.33 -7.83
CA VAL A 22 5.32 15.22 -7.30
C VAL A 22 5.35 16.57 -8.02
N VAL A 23 5.26 16.56 -9.35
CA VAL A 23 5.31 17.79 -10.16
C VAL A 23 4.08 18.65 -9.91
N PHE A 24 2.89 18.06 -9.97
CA PHE A 24 1.65 18.83 -9.89
C PHE A 24 1.24 19.18 -8.46
N VAL A 25 1.58 18.37 -7.45
CA VAL A 25 1.20 18.61 -6.05
C VAL A 25 2.37 19.08 -5.20
N GLY A 26 3.55 18.47 -5.36
CA GLY A 26 4.73 18.79 -4.54
C GLY A 26 5.26 20.20 -4.77
N GLY A 27 5.31 20.66 -6.03
CA GLY A 27 5.76 22.00 -6.39
C GLY A 27 4.95 23.12 -5.70
N PRO A 28 3.61 23.14 -5.83
CA PRO A 28 2.76 24.11 -5.15
C PRO A 28 2.88 24.09 -3.61
N VAL A 29 2.95 22.90 -3.00
CA VAL A 29 3.11 22.77 -1.54
C VAL A 29 4.43 23.38 -1.07
N LEU A 30 5.53 23.08 -1.77
CA LEU A 30 6.83 23.68 -1.46
C LEU A 30 6.81 25.21 -1.59
N LEU A 31 6.10 25.74 -2.59
CA LEU A 31 5.94 27.19 -2.76
C LEU A 31 5.18 27.83 -1.59
N VAL A 32 4.08 27.21 -1.14
CA VAL A 32 3.34 27.67 0.06
C VAL A 32 4.25 27.65 1.28
N SER A 33 4.98 26.54 1.51
CA SER A 33 5.88 26.41 2.66
C SER A 33 7.03 27.42 2.61
N ALA A 34 7.58 27.72 1.44
CA ALA A 34 8.66 28.68 1.26
C ALA A 34 8.21 30.16 1.35
N SER A 35 6.90 30.43 1.31
CA SER A 35 6.36 31.79 1.28
C SER A 35 6.59 32.60 2.57
N GLY A 36 6.95 31.95 3.68
CA GLY A 36 7.17 32.62 4.96
C GLY A 36 5.94 33.40 5.47
N GLY A 37 4.73 33.03 5.05
CA GLY A 37 3.48 33.68 5.48
C GLY A 37 3.05 34.88 4.63
N GLN A 38 3.70 35.17 3.50
CA GLN A 38 3.24 36.21 2.57
C GLN A 38 1.89 35.83 1.95
N VAL A 39 0.84 36.58 2.29
CA VAL A 39 -0.55 36.27 1.89
C VAL A 39 -0.70 36.10 0.37
N GLY A 40 -0.07 36.96 -0.43
CA GLY A 40 -0.14 36.87 -1.91
C GLY A 40 0.48 35.59 -2.46
N VAL A 41 1.62 35.16 -1.92
CA VAL A 41 2.30 33.92 -2.33
C VAL A 41 1.56 32.69 -1.80
N ALA A 42 0.98 32.77 -0.61
CA ALA A 42 0.15 31.72 -0.05
C ALA A 42 -1.12 31.49 -0.89
N LEU A 43 -1.82 32.55 -1.31
CA LEU A 43 -2.99 32.45 -2.18
C LEU A 43 -2.65 31.87 -3.56
N LEU A 44 -1.53 32.30 -4.15
CA LEU A 44 -1.03 31.71 -5.40
C LEU A 44 -0.72 30.22 -5.22
N GLY A 45 -0.07 29.85 -4.12
CA GLY A 45 0.26 28.46 -3.83
C GLY A 45 -0.98 27.58 -3.61
N VAL A 46 -2.03 28.10 -2.96
CA VAL A 46 -3.33 27.41 -2.84
C VAL A 46 -3.99 27.21 -4.20
N LEU A 47 -4.03 28.24 -5.05
CA LEU A 47 -4.57 28.14 -6.40
C LEU A 47 -3.81 27.09 -7.23
N LEU A 48 -2.47 27.14 -7.19
CA LEU A 48 -1.61 26.16 -7.87
C LEU A 48 -1.80 24.75 -7.31
N ALA A 49 -2.06 24.59 -6.01
CA ALA A 49 -2.37 23.29 -5.43
C ALA A 49 -3.71 22.75 -5.96
N VAL A 50 -4.74 23.59 -6.08
CA VAL A 50 -6.03 23.19 -6.68
C VAL A 50 -5.87 22.78 -8.13
N VAL A 51 -5.19 23.59 -8.94
CA VAL A 51 -4.89 23.28 -10.35
C VAL A 51 -4.05 22.00 -10.44
N GLY A 52 -3.09 21.84 -9.54
CA GLY A 52 -2.22 20.68 -9.43
C GLY A 52 -2.99 19.39 -9.12
N VAL A 53 -3.95 19.43 -8.20
CA VAL A 53 -4.84 18.30 -7.91
C VAL A 53 -5.64 17.92 -9.15
N VAL A 54 -6.24 18.89 -9.84
CA VAL A 54 -6.99 18.63 -11.09
C VAL A 54 -6.07 18.02 -12.16
N ALA A 55 -4.90 18.58 -12.38
CA ALA A 55 -3.91 18.06 -13.33
C ALA A 55 -3.46 16.64 -12.98
N THR A 56 -3.30 16.34 -11.69
CA THR A 56 -2.97 15.00 -11.19
C THR A 56 -4.10 14.01 -11.50
N LEU A 57 -5.35 14.37 -11.19
CA LEU A 57 -6.51 13.51 -11.45
C LEU A 57 -6.70 13.24 -12.95
N LEU A 58 -6.53 14.26 -13.79
CA LEU A 58 -6.56 14.10 -15.25
C LEU A 58 -5.45 13.18 -15.75
N SER A 59 -4.23 13.38 -15.25
CA SER A 59 -3.09 12.54 -15.64
C SER A 59 -3.26 11.09 -15.17
N LEU A 60 -3.76 10.87 -13.95
CA LEU A 60 -4.09 9.54 -13.45
C LEU A 60 -5.20 8.88 -14.28
N GLY A 61 -6.22 9.65 -14.68
CA GLY A 61 -7.27 9.20 -15.56
C GLY A 61 -6.76 8.78 -16.94
N LEU A 62 -5.89 9.59 -17.56
CA LEU A 62 -5.25 9.28 -18.84
C LEU A 62 -4.36 8.04 -18.76
N LEU A 63 -3.75 7.77 -17.60
CA LEU A 63 -2.90 6.62 -17.32
C LEU A 63 -3.64 5.45 -16.67
N ALA A 64 -4.97 5.53 -16.50
CA ALA A 64 -5.75 4.54 -15.75
C ALA A 64 -5.63 3.14 -16.35
N PHE A 65 -5.67 3.04 -17.68
CA PHE A 65 -5.67 1.77 -18.40
C PHE A 65 -4.27 1.26 -18.74
N ALA A 66 -3.22 2.03 -18.43
CA ALA A 66 -1.84 1.59 -18.67
C ALA A 66 -1.48 0.35 -17.82
N GLY A 67 -1.94 0.28 -16.57
CA GLY A 67 -1.75 -0.90 -15.71
C GLY A 67 -2.39 -2.16 -16.30
N PRO A 68 -3.71 -2.12 -16.59
CA PRO A 68 -4.41 -3.20 -17.29
C PRO A 68 -3.76 -3.63 -18.60
N ALA A 69 -3.30 -2.68 -19.43
CA ALA A 69 -2.65 -3.01 -20.71
C ALA A 69 -1.32 -3.77 -20.55
N ILE A 70 -0.60 -3.62 -19.44
CA ILE A 70 0.59 -4.41 -19.13
C ILE A 70 0.20 -5.86 -18.80
N VAL A 71 -0.92 -6.05 -18.09
CA VAL A 71 -1.38 -7.36 -17.62
C VAL A 71 -2.06 -8.16 -18.72
N VAL A 72 -2.96 -7.50 -19.47
CA VAL A 72 -3.83 -8.16 -20.45
C VAL A 72 -3.12 -8.30 -21.80
N ASP A 73 -2.42 -7.25 -22.25
CA ASP A 73 -1.85 -7.20 -23.61
C ASP A 73 -0.31 -7.38 -23.64
N ASP A 74 0.31 -7.72 -22.50
CA ASP A 74 1.76 -7.92 -22.37
C ASP A 74 2.64 -6.76 -22.88
N ARG A 75 2.14 -5.52 -22.79
CA ARG A 75 2.87 -4.35 -23.31
C ARG A 75 3.90 -3.79 -22.33
N GLY A 76 5.02 -3.29 -22.88
CA GLY A 76 6.00 -2.47 -22.15
C GLY A 76 5.45 -1.06 -21.83
N VAL A 77 6.21 -0.24 -21.07
CA VAL A 77 5.72 1.05 -20.51
C VAL A 77 5.11 1.96 -21.57
N PHE A 78 5.84 2.23 -22.65
CA PHE A 78 5.37 3.09 -23.73
C PHE A 78 4.18 2.50 -24.49
N GLY A 79 4.16 1.17 -24.68
CA GLY A 79 3.03 0.48 -25.30
C GLY A 79 1.77 0.55 -24.43
N ALA A 80 1.93 0.45 -23.12
CA ALA A 80 0.86 0.56 -22.14
C ALA A 80 0.28 1.98 -22.07
N VAL A 81 1.13 3.02 -22.06
CA VAL A 81 0.68 4.41 -22.14
C VAL A 81 -0.06 4.68 -23.45
N ARG A 82 0.49 4.21 -24.59
CA ARG A 82 -0.18 4.36 -25.89
C ARG A 82 -1.53 3.64 -25.92
N ALA A 83 -1.62 2.44 -25.35
CA ALA A 83 -2.87 1.70 -25.24
C ALA A 83 -3.91 2.45 -24.38
N SER A 84 -3.47 3.00 -23.25
CA SER A 84 -4.31 3.83 -22.39
C SER A 84 -4.85 5.05 -23.12
N LEU A 85 -3.99 5.76 -23.87
CA LEU A 85 -4.40 6.90 -24.70
C LEU A 85 -5.27 6.47 -25.89
N GLY A 86 -5.04 5.27 -26.44
CA GLY A 86 -5.88 4.66 -27.48
C GLY A 86 -7.32 4.46 -27.02
N MET A 87 -7.54 4.21 -25.73
CA MET A 87 -8.88 4.12 -25.13
C MET A 87 -9.69 5.40 -25.37
N PHE A 88 -9.05 6.57 -25.23
CA PHE A 88 -9.70 7.87 -25.45
C PHE A 88 -9.95 8.17 -26.93
N ARG A 89 -9.22 7.52 -27.85
CA ARG A 89 -9.38 7.71 -29.30
C ARG A 89 -10.46 6.80 -29.86
N HIS A 90 -10.52 5.55 -29.41
CA HIS A 90 -11.39 4.53 -29.98
C HIS A 90 -12.63 4.25 -29.15
N HIS A 91 -12.62 4.53 -27.84
CA HIS A 91 -13.77 4.34 -26.96
C HIS A 91 -13.91 5.51 -25.97
N LEU A 92 -14.05 6.71 -26.54
CA LEU A 92 -14.08 7.97 -25.79
C LEU A 92 -15.13 7.97 -24.66
N GLY A 93 -16.33 7.46 -24.92
CA GLY A 93 -17.41 7.42 -23.91
C GLY A 93 -17.04 6.61 -22.67
N THR A 94 -16.53 5.39 -22.87
CA THR A 94 -16.08 4.51 -21.77
C THR A 94 -14.89 5.12 -21.03
N ALA A 95 -13.92 5.67 -21.76
CA ALA A 95 -12.73 6.28 -21.17
C ALA A 95 -13.09 7.51 -20.33
N VAL A 96 -13.91 8.43 -20.87
CA VAL A 96 -14.36 9.65 -20.17
C VAL A 96 -15.25 9.29 -18.97
N GLY A 97 -16.17 8.33 -19.13
CA GLY A 97 -17.01 7.85 -18.03
C GLY A 97 -16.19 7.27 -16.88
N PHE A 98 -15.15 6.48 -17.20
CA PHE A 98 -14.23 5.95 -16.21
C PHE A 98 -13.43 7.06 -15.51
N VAL A 99 -12.87 8.03 -16.26
CA VAL A 99 -12.14 9.15 -15.66
C VAL A 99 -13.04 9.99 -14.75
N ALA A 100 -14.28 10.25 -15.15
CA ALA A 100 -15.26 10.97 -14.34
C ALA A 100 -15.56 10.21 -13.03
N LEU A 101 -15.73 8.89 -13.09
CA LEU A 101 -15.91 8.04 -11.91
C LEU A 101 -14.70 8.09 -10.97
N VAL A 102 -13.49 7.95 -11.50
CA VAL A 102 -12.25 8.06 -10.71
C VAL A 102 -12.14 9.42 -10.06
N ALA A 103 -12.35 10.50 -10.83
CA ALA A 103 -12.32 11.86 -10.29
C ALA A 103 -13.35 12.03 -9.16
N ALA A 104 -14.58 11.54 -9.34
CA ALA A 104 -15.62 11.58 -8.31
C ALA A 104 -15.23 10.79 -7.04
N LEU A 105 -14.63 9.61 -7.18
CA LEU A 105 -14.17 8.80 -6.04
C LEU A 105 -13.03 9.49 -5.26
N TYR A 106 -12.04 10.05 -5.97
CA TYR A 106 -10.93 10.76 -5.32
C TYR A 106 -11.38 12.07 -4.68
N VAL A 107 -12.23 12.86 -5.35
CA VAL A 107 -12.83 14.07 -4.77
C VAL A 107 -13.71 13.72 -3.58
N GLY A 108 -14.52 12.67 -3.68
CA GLY A 108 -15.34 12.17 -2.57
C GLY A 108 -14.50 11.76 -1.36
N ALA A 109 -13.39 11.06 -1.58
CA ALA A 109 -12.45 10.72 -0.50
C ALA A 109 -11.74 11.95 0.08
N LEU A 110 -11.40 12.94 -0.73
CA LEU A 110 -10.83 14.21 -0.26
C LEU A 110 -11.83 14.96 0.63
N VAL A 111 -13.09 15.07 0.20
CA VAL A 111 -14.16 15.70 0.98
C VAL A 111 -14.41 14.94 2.28
N ALA A 112 -14.51 13.61 2.22
CA ALA A 112 -14.68 12.77 3.39
C ALA A 112 -13.50 12.90 4.37
N ALA A 113 -12.27 12.97 3.85
CA ALA A 113 -11.08 13.20 4.67
C ALA A 113 -11.11 14.59 5.33
N GLY A 114 -11.56 15.63 4.61
CA GLY A 114 -11.77 16.97 5.16
C GLY A 114 -12.82 17.01 6.27
N LEU A 115 -13.95 16.32 6.08
CA LEU A 115 -15.00 16.21 7.10
C LEU A 115 -14.51 15.44 8.33
N LEU A 116 -13.79 14.33 8.14
CA LEU A 116 -13.16 13.58 9.23
C LEU A 116 -12.13 14.44 9.97
N GLY A 117 -11.32 15.22 9.25
CA GLY A 117 -10.38 16.18 9.82
C GLY A 117 -11.07 17.23 10.68
N ALA A 118 -12.19 17.80 10.22
CA ALA A 118 -12.99 18.75 10.98
C ALA A 118 -13.60 18.12 12.26
N GLY A 119 -13.90 16.82 12.21
CA GLY A 119 -14.34 16.03 13.37
C GLY A 119 -13.20 15.50 14.25
N GLY A 120 -11.96 15.89 13.99
CA GLY A 120 -10.78 15.47 14.76
C GLY A 120 -10.13 14.16 14.28
N ALA A 121 -10.71 13.42 13.34
CA ALA A 121 -10.24 12.13 12.85
C ALA A 121 -9.42 12.22 11.54
N GLY A 122 -8.61 13.28 11.40
CA GLY A 122 -7.91 13.59 10.14
C GLY A 122 -6.99 12.46 9.64
N ARG A 123 -6.38 11.69 10.55
CA ARG A 123 -5.50 10.56 10.17
C ARG A 123 -6.27 9.39 9.56
N VAL A 124 -7.53 9.19 9.96
CA VAL A 124 -8.42 8.21 9.33
C VAL A 124 -8.79 8.65 7.92
N GLY A 125 -9.03 9.94 7.72
CA GLY A 125 -9.29 10.51 6.39
C GLY A 125 -8.17 10.20 5.39
N ALA A 126 -6.92 10.26 5.83
CA ALA A 126 -5.75 9.93 5.00
C ALA A 126 -5.71 8.45 4.53
N LEU A 127 -6.42 7.55 5.22
CA LEU A 127 -6.51 6.12 4.86
C LEU A 127 -7.50 5.84 3.72
N LEU A 128 -8.46 6.73 3.48
CA LEU A 128 -9.55 6.50 2.53
C LEU A 128 -9.03 6.20 1.12
N THR A 129 -8.05 6.98 0.67
CA THR A 129 -7.49 6.84 -0.68
C THR A 129 -6.71 5.54 -0.86
N PRO A 130 -5.65 5.23 -0.07
CA PRO A 130 -4.86 4.02 -0.28
C PRO A 130 -5.62 2.73 0.06
N LEU A 131 -6.58 2.76 0.99
CA LEU A 131 -7.26 1.55 1.45
C LEU A 131 -8.54 1.24 0.65
N PHE A 132 -9.22 2.25 0.11
CA PHE A 132 -10.50 2.07 -0.58
C PHE A 132 -10.46 2.56 -2.02
N VAL A 133 -10.13 3.82 -2.25
CA VAL A 133 -10.25 4.42 -3.59
C VAL A 133 -9.29 3.77 -4.58
N ALA A 134 -7.99 3.77 -4.27
CA ALA A 134 -6.96 3.24 -5.15
C ALA A 134 -7.22 1.77 -5.58
N PRO A 135 -7.39 0.79 -4.67
CA PRO A 135 -7.61 -0.59 -5.07
C PRO A 135 -8.91 -0.78 -5.85
N PHE A 136 -9.98 -0.04 -5.50
CA PHE A 136 -11.25 -0.12 -6.22
C PHE A 136 -11.11 0.41 -7.65
N THR A 137 -10.43 1.54 -7.82
CA THR A 137 -10.19 2.11 -9.15
C THR A 137 -9.32 1.21 -10.02
N ASP A 138 -8.31 0.53 -9.47
CA ASP A 138 -7.47 -0.41 -10.22
C ASP A 138 -8.25 -1.65 -10.68
N VAL A 139 -9.11 -2.20 -9.83
CA VAL A 139 -9.98 -3.34 -10.17
C VAL A 139 -10.97 -2.94 -11.28
N LEU A 140 -11.63 -1.80 -11.12
CA LEU A 140 -12.56 -1.28 -12.14
C LEU A 140 -11.84 -0.99 -13.46
N ALA A 141 -10.67 -0.37 -13.43
CA ALA A 141 -9.88 -0.10 -14.64
C ALA A 141 -9.57 -1.40 -15.39
N THR A 142 -9.20 -2.46 -14.66
CA THR A 142 -8.90 -3.77 -15.23
C THR A 142 -10.14 -4.40 -15.85
N GLY A 143 -11.29 -4.37 -15.16
CA GLY A 143 -12.54 -4.92 -15.67
C GLY A 143 -13.05 -4.19 -16.91
N VAL A 144 -13.02 -2.85 -16.90
CA VAL A 144 -13.42 -2.01 -18.04
C VAL A 144 -12.51 -2.26 -19.24
N TYR A 145 -11.18 -2.28 -19.02
CA TYR A 145 -10.22 -2.52 -20.10
C TYR A 145 -10.40 -3.89 -20.74
N ALA A 146 -10.50 -4.95 -19.92
CA ALA A 146 -10.70 -6.31 -20.42
C ALA A 146 -12.03 -6.47 -21.15
N GLY A 147 -13.10 -5.85 -20.65
CA GLY A 147 -14.44 -5.92 -21.26
C GLY A 147 -14.48 -5.32 -22.66
N VAL A 148 -13.82 -4.19 -22.88
CA VAL A 148 -13.77 -3.56 -24.22
C VAL A 148 -13.02 -4.42 -25.24
N GLN A 149 -11.97 -5.13 -24.81
CA GLN A 149 -11.21 -6.02 -25.70
C GLN A 149 -11.99 -7.26 -26.14
N THR A 150 -13.04 -7.63 -25.40
CA THR A 150 -13.89 -8.78 -25.72
C THR A 150 -15.11 -8.44 -26.57
N GLU A 151 -15.34 -7.16 -26.92
CA GLU A 151 -16.44 -6.81 -27.82
C GLU A 151 -16.17 -7.34 -29.26
N PRO A 152 -17.11 -8.11 -29.85
CA PRO A 152 -16.94 -8.66 -31.20
C PRO A 152 -16.92 -7.51 -32.23
N GLY A 153 -15.73 -7.16 -32.71
CA GLY A 153 -15.52 -6.09 -33.69
C GLY A 153 -14.14 -5.44 -33.67
N THR A 154 -13.35 -5.64 -32.63
CA THR A 154 -11.95 -5.17 -32.59
C THR A 154 -11.07 -6.17 -33.33
N PRO A 155 -10.29 -5.77 -34.37
CA PRO A 155 -9.43 -6.70 -35.08
C PRO A 155 -8.29 -7.14 -34.15
N THR A 156 -8.48 -8.27 -33.47
CA THR A 156 -7.40 -9.02 -32.84
C THR A 156 -6.45 -9.44 -33.95
N GLY A 157 -5.31 -8.75 -34.03
CA GLY A 157 -4.15 -9.16 -34.82
C GLY A 157 -3.57 -10.44 -34.23
N THR A 158 -4.27 -11.55 -34.44
CA THR A 158 -3.77 -12.91 -34.25
C THR A 158 -4.56 -13.76 -35.22
N THR A 159 -4.12 -13.78 -36.48
CA THR A 159 -4.49 -14.83 -37.43
C THR A 159 -3.99 -16.14 -36.82
N VAL A 160 -4.86 -16.83 -36.09
CA VAL A 160 -4.74 -18.27 -35.92
C VAL A 160 -5.13 -18.83 -37.27
N ASP A 161 -4.13 -19.26 -38.02
CA ASP A 161 -4.29 -19.96 -39.29
C ASP A 161 -5.06 -21.25 -38.98
N GLU A 162 -6.35 -21.23 -39.30
CA GLU A 162 -7.20 -22.42 -39.20
C GLU A 162 -6.85 -23.29 -40.42
N PRO A 163 -6.36 -24.53 -40.24
CA PRO A 163 -5.97 -25.35 -41.37
C PRO A 163 -7.24 -25.76 -42.13
N THR A 164 -7.37 -25.25 -43.36
CA THR A 164 -8.34 -25.71 -44.36
C THR A 164 -8.27 -27.23 -44.52
N PRO A 165 -9.39 -27.96 -44.46
CA PRO A 165 -9.40 -29.39 -44.75
C PRO A 165 -9.32 -29.59 -46.27
N GLU A 166 -8.27 -30.29 -46.73
CA GLU A 166 -8.20 -30.78 -48.11
C GLU A 166 -9.29 -31.85 -48.36
N PRO A 167 -9.88 -31.90 -49.57
CA PRO A 167 -10.81 -32.97 -49.93
C PRO A 167 -10.03 -34.17 -50.46
N ASP A 168 -10.04 -35.30 -49.74
CA ASP A 168 -9.56 -36.56 -50.28
C ASP A 168 -10.72 -37.33 -50.95
N GLU A 169 -10.71 -37.32 -52.28
CA GLU A 169 -11.49 -38.24 -53.10
C GLU A 169 -10.78 -39.59 -53.13
N ARG A 170 -11.43 -40.63 -52.60
CA ARG A 170 -11.54 -41.96 -53.23
C ARG A 170 -12.41 -42.91 -52.44
N GLY A 171 -13.53 -43.32 -53.05
CA GLY A 171 -14.29 -44.49 -52.62
C GLY A 171 -13.67 -45.78 -53.14
N VAL A 172 -13.72 -46.84 -52.32
CA VAL A 172 -13.89 -48.24 -52.75
C VAL A 172 -14.70 -48.97 -51.67
N GLU A 173 -15.66 -49.74 -52.16
CA GLU A 173 -16.70 -50.48 -51.45
C GLU A 173 -16.26 -51.91 -51.07
N LEU A 174 -17.00 -52.51 -50.11
CA LEU A 174 -17.33 -53.94 -49.91
C LEU A 174 -16.57 -54.83 -48.89
N THR A 175 -17.39 -55.28 -47.92
CA THR A 175 -17.60 -56.66 -47.39
C THR A 175 -16.71 -57.26 -46.29
N GLY A 176 -17.37 -57.80 -45.23
CA GLY A 176 -16.83 -58.94 -44.46
C GLY A 176 -17.08 -58.96 -42.93
N THR A 177 -18.21 -59.53 -42.52
CA THR A 177 -18.54 -60.28 -41.26
C THR A 177 -17.57 -60.37 -40.06
N ALA A 178 -18.14 -60.01 -38.89
CA ALA A 178 -18.13 -60.69 -37.57
C ALA A 178 -16.81 -61.08 -36.86
N THR A 179 -16.57 -60.50 -35.66
CA THR A 179 -16.64 -61.16 -34.33
C THR A 179 -15.83 -60.40 -33.25
N GLY A 180 -16.43 -60.18 -32.08
CA GLY A 180 -15.80 -60.17 -30.76
C GLY A 180 -14.77 -59.08 -30.41
N ARG A 181 -15.14 -58.18 -29.48
CA ARG A 181 -14.62 -58.06 -28.09
C ARG A 181 -14.73 -56.60 -27.64
N ALA A 182 -15.71 -56.31 -26.79
CA ALA A 182 -15.79 -55.05 -26.07
C ALA A 182 -14.68 -54.99 -25.02
N ALA A 183 -13.77 -54.03 -25.18
CA ALA A 183 -12.90 -53.54 -24.12
C ALA A 183 -13.15 -52.03 -24.00
N SER A 184 -14.01 -51.64 -23.06
CA SER A 184 -14.27 -50.24 -22.74
C SER A 184 -13.08 -49.67 -21.95
N ALA A 185 -12.21 -48.93 -22.64
CA ALA A 185 -11.25 -48.05 -22.00
C ALA A 185 -11.99 -46.82 -21.42
N GLY A 186 -11.63 -46.46 -20.19
CA GLY A 186 -12.39 -45.57 -19.32
C GLY A 186 -12.55 -44.15 -19.83
N SER A 187 -13.78 -43.65 -19.74
CA SER A 187 -14.09 -42.23 -19.67
C SER A 187 -13.75 -41.73 -18.26
N THR A 188 -12.61 -41.08 -18.09
CA THR A 188 -12.37 -40.23 -16.91
C THR A 188 -13.25 -38.99 -17.03
N ASP A 189 -14.48 -39.11 -16.53
CA ASP A 189 -15.36 -37.99 -16.23
C ASP A 189 -14.66 -37.13 -15.17
N THR A 190 -13.95 -36.10 -15.64
CA THR A 190 -13.28 -35.14 -14.76
C THR A 190 -14.33 -34.11 -14.37
N THR A 191 -15.27 -34.51 -13.50
CA THR A 191 -16.10 -33.55 -12.79
C THR A 191 -15.15 -32.62 -12.01
N LEU A 192 -15.02 -31.38 -12.49
CA LEU A 192 -14.46 -30.26 -11.77
C LEU A 192 -15.23 -30.12 -10.46
N THR A 193 -14.74 -30.78 -9.41
CA THR A 193 -15.21 -30.57 -8.05
C THR A 193 -14.75 -29.17 -7.65
N VAL A 194 -15.61 -28.18 -7.90
CA VAL A 194 -15.45 -26.85 -7.30
C VAL A 194 -15.42 -27.08 -5.79
N PRO A 195 -14.30 -26.79 -5.09
CA PRO A 195 -14.23 -27.02 -3.67
C PRO A 195 -15.32 -26.17 -3.01
N VAL A 196 -16.27 -26.83 -2.35
CA VAL A 196 -17.28 -26.17 -1.52
C VAL A 196 -16.52 -25.40 -0.46
N ARG A 197 -16.40 -24.07 -0.61
CA ARG A 197 -15.83 -23.19 0.43
C ARG A 197 -16.63 -23.46 1.70
N SER A 198 -15.99 -24.02 2.73
CA SER A 198 -16.63 -24.13 4.03
C SER A 198 -17.04 -22.72 4.45
N ARG A 199 -18.34 -22.53 4.70
CA ARG A 199 -18.86 -21.27 5.23
C ARG A 199 -18.46 -21.18 6.69
N ASN A 200 -17.18 -20.95 6.96
CA ASN A 200 -16.70 -20.65 8.30
C ASN A 200 -17.53 -19.49 8.85
N GLY A 201 -17.91 -19.53 10.12
CA GLY A 201 -18.61 -18.41 10.75
C GLY A 201 -17.78 -17.12 10.62
N VAL A 202 -18.44 -15.95 10.59
CA VAL A 202 -17.73 -14.66 10.54
C VAL A 202 -16.66 -14.57 11.65
N GLY A 203 -16.99 -15.03 12.85
CA GLY A 203 -16.05 -15.03 13.99
C GLY A 203 -14.84 -15.95 13.79
N GLU A 204 -14.99 -17.07 13.10
CA GLU A 204 -13.90 -18.03 12.85
C GLU A 204 -12.95 -17.51 11.78
N ARG A 205 -13.50 -16.84 10.75
CA ARG A 205 -12.71 -16.11 9.75
C ARG A 205 -11.90 -14.97 10.38
N LEU A 206 -12.52 -14.20 11.28
CA LEU A 206 -11.83 -13.12 11.98
C LEU A 206 -10.71 -13.67 12.88
N ARG A 207 -10.99 -14.70 13.68
CA ARG A 207 -9.96 -15.34 14.53
C ARG A 207 -8.81 -15.92 13.72
N GLN A 208 -9.09 -16.56 12.59
CA GLN A 208 -8.05 -17.10 11.71
C GLN A 208 -7.25 -15.97 11.05
N ALA A 209 -7.89 -14.87 10.63
CA ALA A 209 -7.21 -13.73 10.03
C ALA A 209 -6.30 -13.01 11.04
N PHE A 210 -6.83 -12.66 12.23
CA PHE A 210 -6.05 -11.98 13.28
C PHE A 210 -4.99 -12.89 13.89
N GLY A 211 -5.33 -14.14 14.20
CA GLY A 211 -4.38 -15.13 14.72
C GLY A 211 -3.30 -15.48 13.70
N GLY A 212 -3.66 -15.59 12.42
CA GLY A 212 -2.71 -15.78 11.33
C GLY A 212 -1.77 -14.59 11.17
N GLY A 213 -2.27 -13.36 11.25
CA GLY A 213 -1.45 -12.14 11.17
C GLY A 213 -0.46 -12.00 12.33
N LEU A 214 -0.92 -12.22 13.57
CA LEU A 214 -0.04 -12.19 14.75
C LEU A 214 1.05 -13.27 14.70
N ARG A 215 0.71 -14.48 14.24
CA ARG A 215 1.71 -15.55 14.02
C ARG A 215 2.71 -15.16 12.95
N ALA A 216 2.25 -14.66 11.81
CA ALA A 216 3.14 -14.19 10.74
C ALA A 216 4.09 -13.09 11.22
N PHE A 217 3.59 -12.15 12.04
CA PHE A 217 4.40 -11.10 12.65
C PHE A 217 5.49 -11.68 13.56
N ALA A 218 5.12 -12.60 14.46
CA ALA A 218 6.06 -13.24 15.38
C ALA A 218 7.10 -14.10 14.63
N GLU A 219 6.66 -14.90 13.66
CA GLU A 219 7.53 -15.71 12.82
C GLU A 219 8.55 -14.86 12.07
N PHE A 220 8.11 -13.73 11.48
CA PHE A 220 9.01 -12.81 10.80
C PHE A 220 10.02 -12.16 11.76
N ALA A 221 9.55 -11.67 12.91
CA ALA A 221 10.40 -11.04 13.92
C ALA A 221 11.51 -12.00 14.41
N LEU A 222 11.16 -13.26 14.62
CA LEU A 222 12.10 -14.31 15.06
C LEU A 222 13.01 -14.80 13.93
N ALA A 223 12.53 -14.86 12.70
CA ALA A 223 13.32 -15.33 11.55
C ALA A 223 14.34 -14.29 11.05
N THR A 224 14.13 -12.99 11.33
CA THR A 224 14.96 -11.91 10.77
C THR A 224 15.50 -10.93 11.83
N PRO A 225 16.11 -11.42 12.93
CA PRO A 225 16.54 -10.56 14.04
C PRO A 225 17.58 -9.51 13.62
N GLY A 226 18.41 -9.81 12.61
CA GLY A 226 19.40 -8.85 12.08
C GLY A 226 18.78 -7.62 11.44
N ALA A 227 17.65 -7.76 10.72
CA ALA A 227 16.96 -6.63 10.11
C ALA A 227 16.28 -5.75 11.17
N VAL A 228 15.67 -6.38 12.18
CA VAL A 228 15.07 -5.68 13.34
C VAL A 228 16.15 -4.93 14.12
N ALA A 229 17.27 -5.59 14.42
CA ALA A 229 18.40 -4.98 15.12
C ALA A 229 18.99 -3.80 14.33
N ALA A 230 19.14 -3.92 13.01
CA ALA A 230 19.62 -2.83 12.17
C ALA A 230 18.71 -1.60 12.25
N ILE A 231 17.39 -1.79 12.21
CA ILE A 231 16.44 -0.69 12.38
C ILE A 231 16.49 -0.09 13.79
N LEU A 232 16.59 -0.91 14.83
CA LEU A 232 16.73 -0.42 16.21
C LEU A 232 18.03 0.40 16.39
N VAL A 233 19.12 0.00 15.73
CA VAL A 233 20.36 0.79 15.70
C VAL A 233 20.13 2.13 15.00
N VAL A 234 19.48 2.14 13.84
CA VAL A 234 19.18 3.40 13.12
C VAL A 234 18.26 4.32 13.95
N PHE A 235 17.24 3.75 14.59
CA PHE A 235 16.37 4.47 15.52
C PHE A 235 17.17 5.04 16.70
N GLY A 236 18.03 4.23 17.33
CA GLY A 236 18.87 4.64 18.44
C GLY A 236 19.87 5.75 18.06
N LEU A 237 20.48 5.66 16.88
CA LEU A 237 21.33 6.73 16.34
C LEU A 237 20.55 8.02 16.12
N GLY A 238 19.32 7.91 15.59
CA GLY A 238 18.39 9.03 15.50
C GLY A 238 18.13 9.66 16.86
N ALA A 239 17.79 8.85 17.86
CA ALA A 239 17.52 9.30 19.23
C ALA A 239 18.72 9.99 19.88
N VAL A 240 19.92 9.43 19.74
CA VAL A 240 21.15 10.08 20.21
C VAL A 240 21.37 11.42 19.49
N GLY A 241 21.10 11.48 18.18
CA GLY A 241 21.19 12.72 17.39
C GLY A 241 20.17 13.78 17.81
N GLY A 242 18.91 13.40 18.03
CA GLY A 242 17.88 14.33 18.50
C GLY A 242 18.17 14.87 19.90
N TRP A 243 18.62 13.99 20.80
CA TRP A 243 19.02 14.37 22.15
C TRP A 243 20.22 15.32 22.14
N SER A 244 21.25 15.03 21.35
CA SER A 244 22.46 15.88 21.29
C SER A 244 22.19 17.28 20.72
N LEU A 245 21.15 17.44 19.90
CA LEU A 245 20.72 18.75 19.38
C LEU A 245 19.96 19.60 20.41
N THR A 246 19.33 18.97 21.40
CA THR A 246 18.39 19.65 22.31
C THR A 246 18.89 19.74 23.74
N ALA A 247 19.56 18.70 24.25
CA ALA A 247 20.12 18.67 25.60
C ALA A 247 21.06 19.85 25.92
N PRO A 248 21.92 20.34 24.99
CA PRO A 248 22.78 21.49 25.26
C PRO A 248 22.02 22.81 25.51
N ALA A 249 20.75 22.90 25.11
CA ALA A 249 19.95 24.09 25.37
C ALA A 249 19.70 24.30 26.87
N GLY A 250 19.89 23.26 27.71
CA GLY A 250 19.76 23.35 29.17
C GLY A 250 18.34 23.67 29.64
N VAL A 251 17.36 23.58 28.75
CA VAL A 251 15.94 23.75 29.07
C VAL A 251 15.46 22.45 29.69
N ALA A 252 15.02 22.51 30.95
CA ALA A 252 14.33 21.42 31.62
C ALA A 252 12.87 21.83 31.74
N VAL A 253 12.04 21.41 30.78
CA VAL A 253 10.61 21.67 30.84
C VAL A 253 10.01 20.71 31.88
N PRO A 254 9.38 21.23 32.96
CA PRO A 254 8.72 20.39 33.94
C PRO A 254 7.52 19.67 33.33
N ALA A 255 7.00 18.67 34.05
CA ALA A 255 5.77 17.99 33.64
C ALA A 255 4.62 19.00 33.40
N PRO A 256 3.74 18.76 32.42
CA PRO A 256 2.49 19.50 32.31
C PRO A 256 1.71 19.46 33.63
N SER A 257 1.05 20.55 34.01
CA SER A 257 0.32 20.61 35.29
C SER A 257 -0.94 19.73 35.36
N ASP A 258 -1.38 19.19 34.22
CA ASP A 258 -2.56 18.30 34.10
C ASP A 258 -2.25 17.13 33.16
N VAL A 259 -1.25 16.32 33.50
CA VAL A 259 -0.78 15.20 32.64
C VAL A 259 -1.87 14.15 32.42
N GLY A 260 -2.71 13.90 33.42
CA GLY A 260 -3.80 12.92 33.36
C GLY A 260 -4.89 13.27 32.34
N ASN A 261 -5.02 14.55 32.00
CA ASN A 261 -6.03 15.06 31.08
C ASN A 261 -5.43 15.55 29.76
N VAL A 262 -4.20 15.15 29.42
CA VAL A 262 -3.49 15.57 28.19
C VAL A 262 -4.33 15.31 26.92
N PHE A 263 -5.14 14.25 26.92
CA PHE A 263 -6.03 13.90 25.81
C PHE A 263 -7.53 14.15 26.11
N GLY A 264 -7.85 14.85 27.21
CA GLY A 264 -9.23 15.03 27.65
C GLY A 264 -9.80 13.82 28.40
N THR A 265 -11.09 13.92 28.78
CA THR A 265 -11.78 12.92 29.61
C THR A 265 -12.13 11.62 28.90
N LEU A 266 -12.32 11.67 27.58
CA LEU A 266 -12.61 10.50 26.74
C LEU A 266 -11.81 10.57 25.44
N PRO A 267 -10.54 10.12 25.45
CA PRO A 267 -9.60 10.30 24.34
C PRO A 267 -9.83 9.31 23.19
N VAL A 268 -11.08 9.04 22.84
CA VAL A 268 -11.44 8.11 21.76
C VAL A 268 -10.94 8.61 20.41
N ASN A 269 -11.02 9.92 20.18
CA ASN A 269 -10.53 10.52 18.94
C ASN A 269 -9.00 10.42 18.84
N ASP A 270 -8.28 10.73 19.92
CA ASP A 270 -6.82 10.63 19.96
C ASP A 270 -6.37 9.18 19.77
N PHE A 271 -6.99 8.23 20.47
CA PHE A 271 -6.77 6.80 20.30
C PHE A 271 -6.86 6.38 18.82
N VAL A 272 -7.94 6.76 18.13
CA VAL A 272 -8.15 6.40 16.72
C VAL A 272 -7.08 7.03 15.82
N ASN A 273 -6.73 8.30 16.05
CA ASN A 273 -5.72 8.99 15.24
C ASN A 273 -4.32 8.45 15.47
N ILE A 274 -3.95 8.15 16.72
CA ILE A 274 -2.68 7.54 17.09
C ILE A 274 -2.57 6.16 16.42
N ALA A 275 -3.59 5.31 16.57
CA ALA A 275 -3.63 3.99 15.94
C ALA A 275 -3.49 4.08 14.41
N ALA A 276 -4.24 4.98 13.77
CA ALA A 276 -4.17 5.19 12.33
C ALA A 276 -2.81 5.71 11.88
N ASN A 277 -2.22 6.66 12.63
CA ASN A 277 -0.92 7.23 12.33
C ASN A 277 0.19 6.18 12.44
N ASN A 278 0.24 5.42 13.53
CA ASN A 278 1.29 4.43 13.76
C ASN A 278 1.18 3.28 12.76
N TRP A 279 -0.05 2.89 12.39
CA TRP A 279 -0.26 1.93 11.31
C TRP A 279 0.20 2.45 9.95
N LEU A 280 -0.08 3.72 9.62
CA LEU A 280 0.42 4.37 8.39
C LEU A 280 1.94 4.39 8.34
N VAL A 281 2.58 4.70 9.46
CA VAL A 281 4.05 4.72 9.60
C VAL A 281 4.63 3.32 9.38
N ALA A 282 4.02 2.29 9.97
CA ALA A 282 4.40 0.89 9.76
C ALA A 282 4.20 0.45 8.30
N ALA A 283 3.01 0.69 7.74
CA ALA A 283 2.65 0.30 6.37
C ALA A 283 3.56 0.98 5.33
N SER A 284 3.80 2.27 5.50
CA SER A 284 4.71 3.04 4.63
C SER A 284 6.12 2.45 4.68
N GLY A 285 6.63 2.14 5.87
CA GLY A 285 7.95 1.53 6.01
C GLY A 285 8.04 0.15 5.34
N VAL A 286 7.04 -0.73 5.52
CA VAL A 286 6.98 -2.04 4.84
C VAL A 286 7.02 -1.87 3.32
N TYR A 287 6.08 -1.12 2.74
CA TYR A 287 5.94 -1.05 1.28
C TYR A 287 7.00 -0.16 0.62
N SER A 288 7.61 0.76 1.36
CA SER A 288 8.78 1.50 0.91
C SER A 288 10.01 0.62 0.67
N GLY A 289 10.00 -0.63 1.14
CA GLY A 289 11.01 -1.62 0.81
C GLY A 289 11.24 -1.72 -0.70
N LEU A 290 10.18 -1.65 -1.52
CA LEU A 290 10.32 -1.66 -2.98
C LEU A 290 11.17 -0.49 -3.53
N ALA A 291 11.30 0.61 -2.77
CA ALA A 291 12.18 1.74 -3.00
C ALA A 291 13.51 1.63 -2.22
N PHE A 292 14.10 0.43 -2.19
CA PHE A 292 15.40 0.13 -1.57
C PHE A 292 15.46 0.27 -0.04
N GLY A 293 14.31 0.33 0.65
CA GLY A 293 14.27 0.39 2.12
C GLY A 293 14.77 1.70 2.72
N VAL A 294 15.14 2.69 1.88
CA VAL A 294 15.57 4.02 2.32
C VAL A 294 14.49 4.70 3.17
N PRO A 295 13.20 4.73 2.78
CA PRO A 295 12.21 5.42 3.59
C PRO A 295 11.95 4.74 4.94
N ALA A 296 12.14 3.42 5.05
CA ALA A 296 12.07 2.72 6.33
C ALA A 296 13.21 3.16 7.28
N ALA A 297 14.45 3.25 6.77
CA ALA A 297 15.60 3.72 7.55
C ALA A 297 15.48 5.20 7.93
N VAL A 298 15.05 6.06 6.99
CA VAL A 298 14.80 7.48 7.26
C VAL A 298 13.67 7.65 8.28
N GLY A 299 12.59 6.88 8.15
CA GLY A 299 11.50 6.87 9.11
C GLY A 299 11.96 6.46 10.51
N ALA A 300 12.80 5.42 10.61
CA ALA A 300 13.39 5.00 11.88
C ALA A 300 14.27 6.08 12.50
N ALA A 301 15.18 6.68 11.72
CA ALA A 301 16.05 7.74 12.19
C ALA A 301 15.27 8.98 12.63
N PHE A 302 14.26 9.39 11.85
CA PHE A 302 13.43 10.56 12.15
C PHE A 302 12.59 10.36 13.42
N ASN A 303 11.89 9.23 13.56
CA ASN A 303 11.12 8.94 14.77
C ASN A 303 12.04 8.80 16.00
N GLY A 304 13.20 8.16 15.84
CA GLY A 304 14.23 8.14 16.87
C GLY A 304 14.64 9.56 17.28
N ALA A 305 14.96 10.41 16.31
CA ALA A 305 15.35 11.80 16.56
C ALA A 305 14.26 12.62 17.26
N LEU A 306 12.98 12.42 16.94
CA LEU A 306 11.89 13.07 17.66
C LEU A 306 11.85 12.64 19.14
N VAL A 307 11.91 11.34 19.41
CA VAL A 307 11.95 10.81 20.79
C VAL A 307 13.18 11.33 21.53
N GLY A 308 14.34 11.32 20.89
CA GLY A 308 15.59 11.83 21.44
C GLY A 308 15.55 13.33 21.74
N ALA A 309 14.97 14.12 20.82
CA ALA A 309 14.82 15.56 20.99
C ALA A 309 13.92 15.90 22.17
N LEU A 310 12.80 15.18 22.33
CA LEU A 310 11.97 15.31 23.53
C LEU A 310 12.74 14.92 24.80
N ALA A 311 13.52 13.83 24.74
CA ALA A 311 14.36 13.40 25.86
C ALA A 311 15.47 14.39 26.25
N GLY A 312 15.88 15.28 25.35
CA GLY A 312 16.86 16.34 25.64
C GLY A 312 16.25 17.59 26.28
N VAL A 313 14.93 17.77 26.20
CA VAL A 313 14.22 18.97 26.69
C VAL A 313 13.44 18.71 28.00
N PHE A 314 12.94 17.50 28.19
CA PHE A 314 12.14 17.14 29.36
C PHE A 314 12.96 16.36 30.39
N GLU A 315 12.53 16.42 31.65
CA GLU A 315 13.13 15.60 32.70
C GLU A 315 13.03 14.10 32.39
N PRO A 316 14.05 13.28 32.71
CA PRO A 316 14.05 11.85 32.37
C PRO A 316 12.84 11.08 32.91
N ARG A 317 12.35 11.47 34.09
CA ARG A 317 11.15 10.87 34.70
C ARG A 317 9.89 11.14 33.89
N VAL A 318 9.74 12.38 33.39
CA VAL A 318 8.62 12.79 32.54
C VAL A 318 8.60 11.98 31.25
N ILE A 319 9.75 11.83 30.61
CA ILE A 319 9.89 11.06 29.38
C ILE A 319 9.61 9.58 29.60
N LEU A 320 10.14 8.99 30.67
CA LEU A 320 9.86 7.59 31.00
C LEU A 320 8.37 7.36 31.27
N ALA A 321 7.73 8.24 32.04
CA ALA A 321 6.31 8.14 32.36
C ALA A 321 5.41 8.29 31.12
N LEU A 322 5.78 9.21 30.22
CA LEU A 322 5.00 9.52 29.02
C LEU A 322 5.31 8.63 27.82
N VAL A 323 6.45 7.93 27.76
CA VAL A 323 6.84 7.14 26.58
C VAL A 323 6.87 5.65 26.87
N ALA A 324 7.38 5.23 28.03
CA ALA A 324 7.62 3.81 28.30
C ALA A 324 6.35 2.93 28.23
N PRO A 325 5.18 3.34 28.76
CA PRO A 325 4.01 2.46 28.82
C PRO A 325 3.56 1.94 27.46
N HIS A 326 3.45 2.80 26.45
CA HIS A 326 3.07 2.40 25.09
C HIS A 326 4.30 2.07 24.22
N GLY A 327 5.43 2.74 24.43
CA GLY A 327 6.66 2.59 23.66
C GLY A 327 7.28 1.19 23.76
N VAL A 328 7.05 0.46 24.86
CA VAL A 328 7.46 -0.96 25.00
C VAL A 328 6.77 -1.88 23.98
N ILE A 329 5.60 -1.48 23.47
CA ILE A 329 4.86 -2.21 22.44
C ILE A 329 5.16 -1.61 21.06
N GLU A 330 5.05 -0.29 20.93
CA GLU A 330 5.15 0.39 19.65
C GLU A 330 6.54 0.26 19.01
N ILE A 331 7.61 0.52 19.77
CA ILE A 331 8.97 0.54 19.22
C ILE A 331 9.36 -0.82 18.63
N PRO A 332 9.16 -1.97 19.32
CA PRO A 332 9.39 -3.28 18.72
C PRO A 332 8.53 -3.53 17.47
N VAL A 333 7.26 -3.12 17.48
CA VAL A 333 6.36 -3.33 16.33
C VAL A 333 6.80 -2.53 15.11
N LEU A 334 7.17 -1.25 15.30
CA LEU A 334 7.73 -0.43 14.23
C LEU A 334 9.08 -0.98 13.76
N ALA A 335 9.94 -1.46 14.66
CA ALA A 335 11.22 -2.06 14.29
C ALA A 335 11.06 -3.31 13.41
N VAL A 336 10.10 -4.19 13.74
CA VAL A 336 9.79 -5.38 12.94
C VAL A 336 9.23 -5.00 11.57
N THR A 337 8.28 -4.07 11.51
CA THR A 337 7.65 -3.65 10.24
C THR A 337 8.62 -2.90 9.32
N TRP A 338 9.48 -2.05 9.86
CA TRP A 338 10.54 -1.41 9.07
C TRP A 338 11.66 -2.39 8.67
N GLY A 339 11.96 -3.39 9.53
CA GLY A 339 12.87 -4.48 9.19
C GLY A 339 12.35 -5.33 8.02
N LEU A 340 11.04 -5.57 7.98
CA LEU A 340 10.36 -6.17 6.81
C LEU A 340 10.49 -5.29 5.56
N GLY A 341 10.42 -3.97 5.70
CA GLY A 341 10.74 -3.03 4.63
C GLY A 341 12.15 -3.23 4.06
N LEU A 342 13.18 -3.35 4.92
CA LEU A 342 14.55 -3.66 4.47
C LEU A 342 14.63 -5.01 3.76
N HIS A 343 13.89 -6.03 4.21
CA HIS A 343 13.85 -7.32 3.52
C HIS A 343 13.22 -7.22 2.12
N LEU A 344 12.12 -6.47 2.01
CA LEU A 344 11.47 -6.19 0.73
C LEU A 344 12.35 -5.36 -0.21
N ALA A 345 13.31 -4.59 0.30
CA ALA A 345 14.33 -3.93 -0.52
C ALA A 345 15.15 -4.90 -1.34
N GLY A 346 15.54 -6.04 -0.77
CA GLY A 346 16.23 -7.10 -1.51
C GLY A 346 15.34 -7.69 -2.61
N VAL A 347 14.04 -7.85 -2.36
CA VAL A 347 13.07 -8.33 -3.34
C VAL A 347 12.90 -7.33 -4.49
N GLY A 348 12.67 -6.05 -4.16
CA GLY A 348 12.55 -4.97 -5.14
C GLY A 348 13.79 -4.83 -6.02
N TRP A 349 14.98 -4.89 -5.42
CA TRP A 349 16.25 -4.84 -6.15
C TRP A 349 16.44 -6.01 -7.11
N ARG A 350 16.21 -7.24 -6.66
CA ARG A 350 16.27 -8.43 -7.53
C ARG A 350 15.25 -8.32 -8.67
N ALA A 351 14.05 -7.83 -8.38
CA ALA A 351 13.01 -7.65 -9.38
C ALA A 351 13.40 -6.59 -10.44
N VAL A 352 14.02 -5.46 -10.04
CA VAL A 352 14.55 -4.46 -10.97
C VAL A 352 15.67 -5.02 -11.85
N ARG A 353 16.53 -5.89 -11.29
CA ARG A 353 17.57 -6.60 -12.03
C ARG A 353 17.04 -7.77 -12.88
N GLY A 354 15.74 -8.05 -12.85
CA GLY A 354 15.13 -9.18 -13.57
C GLY A 354 15.48 -10.55 -12.98
N GLN A 355 15.97 -10.61 -11.74
CA GLN A 355 16.35 -11.82 -11.00
C GLN A 355 15.18 -12.41 -10.20
N THR A 356 13.99 -11.84 -10.33
CA THR A 356 12.77 -12.25 -9.65
C THR A 356 11.58 -11.93 -10.56
N ASP A 357 10.55 -12.77 -10.54
CA ASP A 357 9.35 -12.61 -11.35
C ASP A 357 8.17 -12.03 -10.56
N ALA A 358 7.18 -11.51 -11.29
CA ALA A 358 6.03 -10.85 -10.69
C ALA A 358 5.21 -11.73 -9.71
N PRO A 359 4.96 -13.03 -9.97
CA PRO A 359 4.28 -13.90 -9.00
C PRO A 359 5.02 -14.05 -7.68
N THR A 360 6.35 -14.15 -7.72
CA THR A 360 7.18 -14.20 -6.50
C THR A 360 7.08 -12.90 -5.72
N VAL A 361 7.18 -11.74 -6.38
CA VAL A 361 7.00 -10.43 -5.71
C VAL A 361 5.61 -10.32 -5.08
N ALA A 362 4.56 -10.70 -5.80
CA ALA A 362 3.19 -10.66 -5.29
C ALA A 362 3.00 -11.56 -4.06
N THR A 363 3.66 -12.72 -4.04
CA THR A 363 3.65 -13.63 -2.88
C THR A 363 4.32 -12.97 -1.68
N ARG A 364 5.49 -12.34 -1.87
CA ARG A 364 6.18 -11.61 -0.79
C ARG A 364 5.40 -10.41 -0.27
N LEU A 365 4.72 -9.67 -1.15
CA LEU A 365 3.84 -8.57 -0.75
C LEU A 365 2.61 -9.06 0.04
N ARG A 366 2.10 -10.25 -0.28
CA ARG A 366 1.00 -10.88 0.46
C ARG A 366 1.45 -11.37 1.84
N GLU A 367 2.64 -11.97 1.93
CA GLU A 367 3.27 -12.31 3.23
C GLU A 367 3.44 -11.05 4.08
N ALA A 368 3.96 -9.97 3.49
CA ALA A 368 4.14 -8.69 4.16
C ALA A 368 2.81 -8.08 4.65
N ALA A 369 1.73 -8.21 3.87
CA ALA A 369 0.41 -7.77 4.28
C ALA A 369 -0.13 -8.53 5.51
N HIS A 370 0.15 -9.83 5.63
CA HIS A 370 -0.23 -10.59 6.83
C HIS A 370 0.56 -10.15 8.06
N VAL A 371 1.87 -9.93 7.92
CA VAL A 371 2.72 -9.37 8.99
C VAL A 371 2.21 -8.00 9.43
N LEU A 372 1.89 -7.12 8.47
CA LEU A 372 1.33 -5.79 8.74
C LEU A 372 -0.04 -5.87 9.41
N GLY A 373 -0.87 -6.85 9.07
CA GLY A 373 -2.13 -7.13 9.76
C GLY A 373 -1.93 -7.53 11.23
N GLY A 374 -0.91 -8.35 11.52
CA GLY A 374 -0.50 -8.65 12.90
C GLY A 374 0.01 -7.41 13.65
N ALA A 375 0.86 -6.62 12.99
CA ALA A 375 1.36 -5.36 13.54
C ALA A 375 0.22 -4.39 13.86
N ALA A 376 -0.81 -4.30 13.02
CA ALA A 376 -1.97 -3.43 13.24
C ALA A 376 -2.67 -3.73 14.58
N VAL A 377 -2.83 -5.02 14.94
CA VAL A 377 -3.42 -5.41 16.22
C VAL A 377 -2.57 -4.90 17.38
N LEU A 378 -1.25 -5.07 17.31
CA LEU A 378 -0.34 -4.63 18.36
C LEU A 378 -0.26 -3.10 18.47
N LEU A 379 -0.32 -2.38 17.35
CA LEU A 379 -0.35 -0.91 17.33
C LEU A 379 -1.66 -0.35 17.87
N VAL A 380 -2.79 -1.03 17.67
CA VAL A 380 -4.05 -0.67 18.32
C VAL A 380 -3.94 -0.83 19.83
N VAL A 381 -3.29 -1.89 20.32
CA VAL A 381 -3.02 -2.05 21.76
C VAL A 381 -2.09 -0.95 22.26
N ALA A 382 -1.02 -0.62 21.54
CA ALA A 382 -0.11 0.46 21.89
C ALA A 382 -0.84 1.81 21.97
N ALA A 383 -1.67 2.14 20.99
CA ALA A 383 -2.48 3.35 20.96
C ALA A 383 -3.51 3.41 22.11
N LEU A 384 -4.09 2.27 22.49
CA LEU A 384 -4.98 2.20 23.65
C LEU A 384 -4.21 2.53 24.93
N VAL A 385 -3.02 1.96 25.09
CA VAL A 385 -2.13 2.26 26.22
C VAL A 385 -1.69 3.72 26.19
N GLU A 386 -1.40 4.29 25.02
CA GLU A 386 -0.99 5.68 24.86
C GLU A 386 -2.11 6.66 25.23
N ALA A 387 -3.31 6.45 24.71
CA ALA A 387 -4.42 7.38 24.91
C ALA A 387 -5.04 7.27 26.31
N PHE A 388 -5.14 6.07 26.88
CA PHE A 388 -5.90 5.84 28.12
C PHE A 388 -5.05 5.50 29.35
N VAL A 389 -3.90 4.84 29.19
CA VAL A 389 -3.13 4.29 30.32
C VAL A 389 -1.91 5.15 30.63
N THR A 390 -1.24 5.68 29.60
CA THR A 390 -0.04 6.49 29.73
C THR A 390 -0.29 7.78 30.52
N PRO A 391 -1.37 8.55 30.28
CA PRO A 391 -1.67 9.75 31.07
C PRO A 391 -1.92 9.44 32.55
N GLU A 392 -2.62 8.34 32.83
CA GLU A 392 -2.90 7.89 34.20
C GLU A 392 -1.62 7.46 34.94
N ILE A 393 -0.77 6.66 34.27
CA ILE A 393 0.55 6.29 34.83
C ILE A 393 1.36 7.56 35.10
N ALA A 394 1.38 8.50 34.17
CA ALA A 394 2.13 9.73 34.32
C ALA A 394 1.59 10.60 35.47
N ALA A 395 0.27 10.73 35.62
CA ALA A 395 -0.35 11.46 36.74
C ALA A 395 -0.08 10.83 38.11
N LEU A 396 0.23 9.53 38.17
CA LEU A 396 0.58 8.83 39.42
C LEU A 396 2.04 9.01 39.84
N VAL A 397 2.95 9.28 38.89
CA VAL A 397 4.41 9.25 39.14
C VAL A 397 5.13 10.59 38.92
N LEU A 398 4.43 11.59 38.36
CA LEU A 398 4.87 12.97 38.19
C LEU A 398 4.06 13.86 39.14
#